data_AF-A0A072P9F7-F1
#
_entry.id   AF-A0A072P9F7-F1
#
_cell.length_a   1.000
_cell.length_b   1.000
_cell.length_c   1.000
_cell.angle_alpha   90.00
_cell.angle_beta   90.00
_cell.angle_gamma   90.00
#
_symmetry.space_group_name_H-M   'P 1'
#
loop_
_entity.id
_entity.type
_entity.pdbx_description
1 polymer ?
#
loop_
_entity_poly.entity_id
_entity_poly.type
_entity_poly.pdbx_seq_one_letter_code
_entity_poly.pdbx_strand_id
1 'polypeptide(L)'
;MGSIQESAGREPTPPYDFDPPSKERPAIYGWENTSSSGYKIDEVPSGLKRPLRVVVVGAGAAGINFAKFAQDRLENVNLTVYDRNKEVGGTWTENVYPGCACDIPSVTYQYTWEPKVWSKYYSEAPEILQYFVDITHKYGLRKYIKLQHTIDKAEWDDQLGKWNLHITSLEESRSFHDQCDVLINAGGILNYWKWPNVKGIEKYKGIKAHTAAYPKDLDLKGKRVAVVGTGSSGIQLITKLQPQVEKLYTWIRTPTWMTAGYAQAHAGPDGGNFEYPEEMRKRFAEDPEWYLKYRKTIEYEMSDFMFVHKNTPALNAANKFALADMQRRLASRPDLMHTLIPKVFPLGCRRPTPGNGYLEALISKNVSVFLAEALDEITEEGFKDPSGNEIQVDALLFATGFDTTWVPRFPIISYGSNLQDVYAEDPLGYFGVAAPEVPNYLTFYGPYGPAGQGSVLPMIEFMSRYHMQWIEKLQTERIKSFAPKRAVVDEYGAHADVWHKRTMIYSGVTHVGCSMELISSLRPEDFNITYQCKNRWNFLGNGFTQRDVNGKDITWYMGLVDGIDKQRDYVV
;
A
#
# COMPACT_ATOMS: atom_id res chain seq x y z
N MET A 1 16.41 52.06 -39.38
CA MET A 1 14.97 52.34 -39.52
C MET A 1 14.39 51.30 -40.45
N GLY A 2 13.41 50.56 -39.95
CA GLY A 2 12.74 49.46 -40.63
C GLY A 2 11.89 48.77 -39.58
N SER A 3 10.81 49.45 -39.16
CA SER A 3 9.85 48.94 -38.19
C SER A 3 9.16 47.73 -38.81
N ILE A 4 9.49 46.54 -38.33
CA ILE A 4 8.67 45.35 -38.53
C ILE A 4 7.41 45.62 -37.70
N GLN A 5 6.32 45.99 -38.37
CA GLN A 5 5.01 45.98 -37.76
C GLN A 5 4.74 44.54 -37.32
N GLU A 6 4.60 44.32 -36.01
CA GLU A 6 3.86 43.17 -35.50
C GLU A 6 2.46 43.27 -36.09
N SER A 7 2.21 42.53 -37.17
CA SER A 7 0.84 42.20 -37.52
C SER A 7 0.32 41.42 -36.31
N ALA A 8 -0.73 41.96 -35.68
CA ALA A 8 -1.50 41.23 -34.70
C ALA A 8 -2.08 39.99 -35.41
N GLY A 9 -1.30 38.91 -35.41
CA GLY A 9 -1.78 37.61 -35.82
C GLY A 9 -3.02 37.34 -34.99
N ARG A 10 -4.18 37.20 -35.65
CA ARG A 10 -5.33 36.61 -35.00
C ARG A 10 -4.84 35.32 -34.35
N GLU A 11 -4.95 35.19 -33.04
CA GLU A 11 -4.93 33.85 -32.47
C GLU A 11 -5.97 33.06 -33.27
N PRO A 12 -5.58 31.93 -33.90
CA PRO A 12 -6.55 31.12 -34.60
C PRO A 12 -7.62 30.75 -33.58
N THR A 13 -8.83 31.28 -33.78
CA THR A 13 -10.03 30.80 -33.09
C THR A 13 -10.02 29.28 -33.27
N PRO A 14 -10.13 28.46 -32.20
CA PRO A 14 -9.99 27.02 -32.31
C PRO A 14 -10.82 26.51 -33.49
N PRO A 15 -10.28 25.69 -34.42
CA PRO A 15 -10.97 25.41 -35.68
C PRO A 15 -12.27 24.59 -35.56
N TYR A 16 -12.77 24.35 -34.36
CA TYR A 16 -13.61 23.19 -34.08
C TYR A 16 -14.56 23.34 -32.90
N ASP A 17 -15.06 24.55 -32.64
CA ASP A 17 -16.46 24.60 -32.25
C ASP A 17 -17.23 24.24 -33.52
N PHE A 18 -17.41 22.94 -33.71
CA PHE A 18 -17.98 22.39 -34.93
C PHE A 18 -19.34 23.06 -35.14
N ASP A 19 -19.41 23.99 -36.10
CA ASP A 19 -20.66 24.56 -36.59
C ASP A 19 -20.99 23.87 -37.92
N PRO A 20 -22.06 23.06 -38.00
CA PRO A 20 -23.00 22.73 -36.93
C PRO A 20 -22.45 21.67 -35.95
N PRO A 21 -22.98 21.62 -34.71
CA PRO A 21 -22.56 20.68 -33.66
C PRO A 21 -22.48 19.24 -34.16
N SER A 22 -21.52 18.44 -33.68
CA SER A 22 -21.27 17.08 -34.18
C SER A 22 -22.52 16.21 -34.28
N LYS A 23 -23.43 16.31 -33.31
CA LYS A 23 -24.69 15.54 -33.25
C LYS A 23 -25.71 15.90 -34.33
N GLU A 24 -25.61 17.09 -34.89
CA GLU A 24 -26.56 17.61 -35.89
C GLU A 24 -26.11 17.32 -37.33
N ARG A 25 -24.80 17.12 -37.54
CA ARG A 25 -24.19 16.89 -38.85
C ARG A 25 -24.82 15.75 -39.65
N PRO A 26 -25.14 14.58 -39.07
CA PRO A 26 -25.75 13.53 -39.86
C PRO A 26 -27.11 13.94 -40.43
N ALA A 27 -27.91 14.69 -39.66
CA ALA A 27 -29.20 15.18 -40.14
C ALA A 27 -29.03 16.30 -41.18
N ILE A 28 -28.09 17.23 -40.94
CA ILE A 28 -27.86 18.39 -41.82
C ILE A 28 -27.25 17.97 -43.16
N TYR A 29 -26.28 17.07 -43.14
CA TYR A 29 -25.55 16.63 -44.34
C TYR A 29 -26.06 15.31 -44.93
N GLY A 30 -27.08 14.70 -44.32
CA GLY A 30 -27.64 13.43 -44.78
C GLY A 30 -26.68 12.24 -44.65
N TRP A 31 -25.82 12.23 -43.63
CA TRP A 31 -24.92 11.09 -43.40
C TRP A 31 -25.67 9.92 -42.77
N GLU A 32 -25.49 8.73 -43.33
CA GLU A 32 -25.88 7.49 -42.67
C GLU A 32 -24.92 7.21 -41.50
N ASN A 33 -25.46 7.14 -40.28
CA ASN A 33 -24.67 6.86 -39.08
C ASN A 33 -25.10 5.58 -38.37
N THR A 34 -25.94 4.77 -39.02
CA THR A 34 -26.40 3.47 -38.54
C THR A 34 -26.11 2.40 -39.58
N SER A 35 -25.46 1.31 -39.18
CA SER A 35 -25.19 0.18 -40.06
C SER A 35 -26.42 -0.70 -40.25
N SER A 36 -26.37 -1.59 -41.25
CA SER A 36 -27.36 -2.65 -41.46
C SER A 36 -27.51 -3.60 -40.26
N SER A 37 -26.51 -3.69 -39.39
CA SER A 37 -26.55 -4.48 -38.15
C SER A 37 -27.15 -3.74 -36.95
N GLY A 38 -27.63 -2.50 -37.14
CA GLY A 38 -28.19 -1.66 -36.09
C GLY A 38 -27.14 -0.96 -35.20
N TYR A 39 -25.85 -1.03 -35.57
CA TYR A 39 -24.80 -0.28 -34.87
C TYR A 39 -24.90 1.20 -35.24
N LYS A 40 -24.91 2.08 -34.24
CA LYS A 40 -24.95 3.53 -34.43
C LYS A 40 -23.66 4.18 -33.95
N ILE A 41 -23.13 5.11 -34.74
CA ILE A 41 -21.98 5.95 -34.36
C ILE A 41 -22.41 6.91 -33.24
N ASP A 42 -21.57 7.06 -32.22
CA ASP A 42 -21.74 8.16 -31.26
C ASP A 42 -21.08 9.41 -31.83
N GLU A 43 -21.87 10.47 -32.00
CA GLU A 43 -21.45 11.70 -32.70
C GLU A 43 -20.59 12.61 -31.80
N VAL A 44 -19.52 12.04 -31.26
CA VAL A 44 -18.53 12.70 -30.41
C VAL A 44 -17.12 12.33 -30.87
N PRO A 45 -16.09 13.17 -30.66
CA PRO A 45 -14.72 12.82 -31.02
C PRO A 45 -14.16 11.69 -30.14
N SER A 46 -13.35 10.83 -30.74
CA SER A 46 -12.55 9.81 -30.07
C SER A 46 -11.61 10.41 -29.03
N GLY A 47 -11.41 9.68 -27.93
CA GLY A 47 -10.59 10.12 -26.79
C GLY A 47 -11.32 11.04 -25.81
N LEU A 48 -12.61 11.34 -26.03
CA LEU A 48 -13.41 12.07 -25.05
C LEU A 48 -13.48 11.27 -23.74
N LYS A 49 -13.04 11.89 -22.64
CA LYS A 49 -13.06 11.25 -21.32
C LYS A 49 -14.46 11.32 -20.70
N ARG A 50 -15.22 10.21 -20.75
CA ARG A 50 -16.56 10.15 -20.12
C ARG A 50 -16.47 10.29 -18.59
N PRO A 51 -17.53 10.78 -17.93
CA PRO A 51 -17.58 10.81 -16.48
C PRO A 51 -17.50 9.42 -15.86
N LEU A 52 -16.72 9.27 -14.78
CA LEU A 52 -16.66 8.06 -13.97
C LEU A 52 -16.78 8.39 -12.48
N ARG A 53 -17.41 7.50 -11.72
CA ARG A 53 -17.39 7.50 -10.26
C ARG A 53 -16.39 6.46 -9.77
N VAL A 54 -15.42 6.89 -8.98
CA VAL A 54 -14.37 6.02 -8.43
C VAL A 54 -14.41 6.10 -6.92
N VAL A 55 -14.52 4.94 -6.26
CA VAL A 55 -14.47 4.85 -4.81
C VAL A 55 -13.20 4.12 -4.39
N VAL A 56 -12.48 4.70 -3.43
CA VAL A 56 -11.28 4.11 -2.82
C VAL A 56 -11.58 3.78 -1.36
N VAL A 57 -11.20 2.59 -0.93
CA VAL A 57 -11.36 2.13 0.46
C VAL A 57 -10.03 2.32 1.18
N GLY A 58 -9.96 3.22 2.17
CA GLY A 58 -8.78 3.50 2.97
C GLY A 58 -8.03 4.76 2.53
N ALA A 59 -7.76 5.63 3.49
CA ALA A 59 -6.98 6.88 3.41
C ALA A 59 -5.63 6.72 4.15
N GLY A 60 -5.03 5.53 4.06
CA GLY A 60 -3.61 5.34 4.33
C GLY A 60 -2.73 5.82 3.19
N ALA A 61 -1.46 5.45 3.20
CA ALA A 61 -0.49 5.88 2.18
C ALA A 61 -0.93 5.59 0.73
N ALA A 62 -1.65 4.50 0.48
CA ALA A 62 -2.17 4.18 -0.85
C ALA A 62 -3.29 5.12 -1.30
N GLY A 63 -4.31 5.32 -0.46
CA GLY A 63 -5.44 6.20 -0.78
C GLY A 63 -5.05 7.67 -0.93
N ILE A 64 -4.14 8.16 -0.09
CA ILE A 64 -3.60 9.54 -0.20
C ILE A 64 -2.87 9.72 -1.53
N ASN A 65 -2.00 8.78 -1.90
CA ASN A 65 -1.25 8.85 -3.15
C ASN A 65 -2.18 8.78 -4.37
N PHE A 66 -3.15 7.86 -4.35
CA PHE A 66 -4.12 7.73 -5.42
C PHE A 66 -4.94 9.03 -5.58
N ALA A 67 -5.43 9.62 -4.49
CA ALA A 67 -6.17 10.88 -4.54
C ALA A 67 -5.33 12.03 -5.12
N LYS A 68 -4.04 12.10 -4.76
CA LYS A 68 -3.12 13.08 -5.35
C LYS A 68 -2.97 12.90 -6.86
N PHE A 69 -2.67 11.69 -7.31
CA PHE A 69 -2.46 11.46 -8.73
C PHE A 69 -3.76 11.58 -9.54
N ALA A 70 -4.89 11.14 -8.98
CA ALA A 70 -6.20 11.32 -9.60
C ALA A 70 -6.53 12.80 -9.79
N GLN A 71 -6.28 13.64 -8.77
CA GLN A 71 -6.45 15.10 -8.88
C GLN A 71 -5.59 15.71 -9.99
N ASP A 72 -4.35 15.24 -10.17
CA ASP A 72 -3.42 15.83 -11.13
C ASP A 72 -3.64 15.35 -12.57
N ARG A 73 -4.16 14.13 -12.77
CA ARG A 73 -4.08 13.42 -14.05
C ARG A 73 -5.43 13.00 -14.62
N LEU A 74 -6.41 12.73 -13.76
CA LEU A 74 -7.74 12.30 -14.20
C LEU A 74 -8.64 13.51 -14.37
N GLU A 75 -9.44 13.48 -15.44
CA GLU A 75 -10.46 14.49 -15.74
C GLU A 75 -11.83 13.81 -15.66
N ASN A 76 -12.89 14.54 -15.34
CA ASN A 76 -14.25 13.99 -15.26
C ASN A 76 -14.39 12.76 -14.33
N VAL A 77 -13.56 12.66 -13.29
CA VAL A 77 -13.66 11.61 -12.26
C VAL A 77 -14.23 12.17 -10.97
N ASN A 78 -15.35 11.64 -10.53
CA ASN A 78 -15.91 11.87 -9.21
C ASN A 78 -15.30 10.86 -8.23
N LEU A 79 -14.27 11.30 -7.52
CA LEU A 79 -13.52 10.50 -6.56
C LEU A 79 -14.08 10.64 -5.14
N THR A 80 -14.21 9.53 -4.42
CA THR A 80 -14.39 9.53 -2.97
C THR A 80 -13.53 8.45 -2.32
N VAL A 81 -12.82 8.80 -1.25
CA VAL A 81 -12.03 7.89 -0.42
C VAL A 81 -12.74 7.74 0.92
N TYR A 82 -13.18 6.53 1.28
CA TYR A 82 -13.79 6.26 2.59
C TYR A 82 -12.78 5.60 3.52
N ASP A 83 -12.63 6.08 4.75
CA ASP A 83 -11.78 5.46 5.77
C ASP A 83 -12.50 5.42 7.11
N ARG A 84 -12.36 4.31 7.84
CA ARG A 84 -12.96 4.10 9.17
C ARG A 84 -12.30 4.93 10.27
N ASN A 85 -11.03 5.31 10.09
CA ASN A 85 -10.24 6.02 11.06
C ASN A 85 -10.68 7.48 11.17
N LYS A 86 -10.42 8.06 12.34
CA LYS A 86 -10.65 9.50 12.60
C LYS A 86 -9.60 10.40 11.97
N GLU A 87 -8.55 9.81 11.42
CA GLU A 87 -7.48 10.54 10.75
C GLU A 87 -6.86 9.68 9.63
N VAL A 88 -6.34 10.34 8.58
CA VAL A 88 -5.56 9.73 7.50
C VAL A 88 -4.24 9.17 8.02
N GLY A 89 -3.60 8.28 7.25
CA GLY A 89 -2.29 7.72 7.58
C GLY A 89 -2.30 6.20 7.79
N GLY A 90 -3.48 5.59 7.93
CA GLY A 90 -3.66 4.14 7.97
C GLY A 90 -2.91 3.50 9.14
N THR A 91 -1.93 2.63 8.84
CA THR A 91 -1.09 1.96 9.85
C THR A 91 -0.55 2.91 10.92
N TRP A 92 -0.14 4.13 10.52
CA TRP A 92 0.46 5.12 11.40
C TRP A 92 -0.56 5.87 12.26
N THR A 93 -1.85 5.79 11.92
CA THR A 93 -2.97 6.25 12.76
C THR A 93 -3.39 5.19 13.76
N GLU A 94 -3.40 3.93 13.34
CA GLU A 94 -3.89 2.80 14.14
C GLU A 94 -2.86 2.33 15.19
N ASN A 95 -1.57 2.33 14.86
CA ASN A 95 -0.52 1.77 15.72
C ASN A 95 0.20 2.87 16.50
N VAL A 96 -0.15 3.00 17.78
CA VAL A 96 0.33 4.07 18.67
C VAL A 96 1.08 3.56 19.90
N TYR A 97 1.43 2.27 19.92
CA TYR A 97 2.16 1.68 21.05
C TYR A 97 3.59 2.27 21.18
N PRO A 98 4.15 2.32 22.40
CA PRO A 98 5.50 2.84 22.62
C PRO A 98 6.56 2.12 21.78
N GLY A 99 7.37 2.89 21.06
CA GLY A 99 8.44 2.36 20.22
C GLY A 99 8.00 1.98 18.80
N CYS A 100 6.73 2.16 18.43
CA CYS A 100 6.28 1.94 17.06
C CYS A 100 7.05 2.82 16.07
N ALA A 101 7.77 2.18 15.14
CA ALA A 101 8.62 2.85 14.16
C ALA A 101 8.64 2.08 12.83
N CYS A 102 9.06 2.76 11.76
CA CYS A 102 9.34 2.09 10.51
C CYS A 102 10.74 1.48 10.52
N ASP A 103 10.85 0.22 10.12
CA ASP A 103 12.13 -0.46 9.98
C ASP A 103 12.89 -0.05 8.70
N ILE A 104 12.26 0.76 7.82
CA ILE A 104 12.84 1.28 6.57
C ILE A 104 13.39 2.68 6.81
N PRO A 105 14.55 3.04 6.24
CA PRO A 105 15.10 4.38 6.39
C PRO A 105 14.09 5.46 5.98
N SER A 106 13.85 6.45 6.83
CA SER A 106 12.81 7.48 6.65
C SER A 106 12.94 8.20 5.31
N VAL A 107 14.17 8.43 4.87
CA VAL A 107 14.48 9.12 3.61
C VAL A 107 14.11 8.31 2.36
N THR A 108 13.84 7.02 2.48
CA THR A 108 13.25 6.19 1.40
C THR A 108 11.82 5.74 1.70
N TYR A 109 11.39 5.77 2.97
CA TYR A 109 9.99 5.64 3.36
C TYR A 109 9.24 6.97 3.22
N GLN A 110 9.22 7.52 2.00
CA GLN A 110 8.44 8.68 1.61
C GLN A 110 7.98 8.57 0.14
N TYR A 111 7.03 9.40 -0.28
CA TYR A 111 6.71 9.52 -1.71
C TYR A 111 7.87 10.14 -2.47
N THR A 112 8.14 9.62 -3.66
CA THR A 112 9.22 10.08 -4.52
C THR A 112 9.02 11.52 -5.00
N TRP A 113 7.75 11.92 -5.16
CA TRP A 113 7.31 13.24 -5.60
C TRP A 113 7.17 14.27 -4.47
N GLU A 114 7.32 13.87 -3.20
CA GLU A 114 7.27 14.77 -2.04
C GLU A 114 8.29 14.36 -0.96
N PRO A 115 9.58 14.68 -1.15
CA PRO A 115 10.62 14.40 -0.16
C PRO A 115 10.49 15.32 1.07
N LYS A 116 10.75 14.78 2.27
CA LYS A 116 10.74 15.46 3.57
C LYS A 116 12.14 15.53 4.17
N VAL A 117 12.40 16.58 4.96
CA VAL A 117 13.55 16.65 5.88
C VAL A 117 13.21 15.83 7.13
N TRP A 118 13.81 14.65 7.27
CA TRP A 118 13.53 13.73 8.38
C TRP A 118 14.43 13.98 9.59
N SER A 119 13.90 13.77 10.79
CA SER A 119 14.66 13.93 12.03
C SER A 119 15.61 12.76 12.31
N LYS A 120 15.22 11.54 11.93
CA LYS A 120 15.94 10.29 12.24
C LYS A 120 16.09 9.39 11.02
N TYR A 121 17.10 8.52 11.08
CA TYR A 121 17.31 7.49 10.08
C TYR A 121 16.14 6.51 10.01
N TYR A 122 15.61 6.03 11.13
CA TYR A 122 14.35 5.31 11.25
C TYR A 122 13.36 6.11 12.10
N SER A 123 12.32 6.67 11.51
CA SER A 123 11.38 7.53 12.24
C SER A 123 10.32 6.74 12.99
N GLU A 124 9.93 7.23 14.16
CA GLU A 124 8.79 6.71 14.89
C GLU A 124 7.45 7.10 14.25
N ALA A 125 6.39 6.36 14.59
CA ALA A 125 5.05 6.52 14.04
C ALA A 125 4.52 7.97 14.01
N PRO A 126 4.72 8.82 15.05
CA PRO A 126 4.20 10.20 15.03
C PRO A 126 4.76 11.06 13.90
N GLU A 127 6.07 11.00 13.61
CA GLU A 127 6.68 11.82 12.55
C GLU A 127 6.22 11.39 11.16
N ILE A 128 6.01 10.08 10.98
CA ILE A 128 5.50 9.48 9.75
C ILE A 128 4.02 9.80 9.56
N LEU A 129 3.20 9.71 10.61
CA LEU A 129 1.81 10.14 10.56
C LEU A 129 1.71 11.61 10.16
N GLN A 130 2.52 12.47 10.78
CA GLN A 130 2.55 13.90 10.47
C GLN A 130 2.90 14.15 9.00
N TYR A 131 3.83 13.40 8.42
CA TYR A 131 4.14 13.49 6.98
C TYR A 131 2.89 13.26 6.09
N PHE A 132 2.08 12.23 6.37
CA PHE A 132 0.85 11.97 5.60
C PHE A 132 -0.24 13.02 5.84
N VAL A 133 -0.37 13.52 7.07
CA VAL A 133 -1.30 14.60 7.42
C VAL A 133 -0.92 15.89 6.68
N ASP A 134 0.35 16.27 6.71
CA ASP A 134 0.88 17.47 6.07
C ASP A 134 0.64 17.43 4.55
N ILE A 135 0.89 16.29 3.90
CA ILE A 135 0.64 16.11 2.47
C ILE A 135 -0.85 16.27 2.15
N THR A 136 -1.71 15.64 2.95
CA THR A 136 -3.16 15.70 2.75
C THR A 136 -3.65 17.15 2.84
N HIS A 137 -3.07 17.95 3.73
CA HIS A 137 -3.35 19.39 3.85
C HIS A 137 -2.73 20.20 2.70
N LYS A 138 -1.42 20.06 2.44
CA LYS A 138 -0.64 20.79 1.42
C LYS A 138 -1.30 20.75 0.04
N TYR A 139 -1.88 19.60 -0.33
CA TYR A 139 -2.50 19.40 -1.64
C TYR A 139 -4.03 19.45 -1.63
N GLY A 140 -4.65 19.82 -0.50
CA GLY A 140 -6.10 19.97 -0.39
C GLY A 140 -6.88 18.67 -0.62
N LEU A 141 -6.30 17.51 -0.28
CA LEU A 141 -6.85 16.19 -0.60
C LEU A 141 -8.05 15.82 0.28
N ARG A 142 -8.26 16.51 1.41
CA ARG A 142 -9.40 16.29 2.31
C ARG A 142 -10.75 16.34 1.62
N LYS A 143 -10.90 17.15 0.56
CA LYS A 143 -12.15 17.25 -0.22
C LYS A 143 -12.60 15.91 -0.82
N TYR A 144 -11.66 14.97 -1.04
CA TYR A 144 -11.96 13.63 -1.53
C TYR A 144 -12.18 12.60 -0.41
N ILE A 145 -11.79 12.90 0.83
CA ILE A 145 -11.66 11.91 1.91
C ILE A 145 -12.82 12.06 2.90
N LYS A 146 -13.52 10.95 3.13
CA LYS A 146 -14.59 10.78 4.13
C LYS A 146 -14.09 9.85 5.22
N LEU A 147 -13.60 10.45 6.30
CA LEU A 147 -13.16 9.75 7.51
C LEU A 147 -14.35 9.28 8.34
N GLN A 148 -14.14 8.33 9.26
CA GLN A 148 -15.20 7.71 10.06
C GLN A 148 -16.30 7.06 9.21
N HIS A 149 -15.95 6.45 8.08
CA HIS A 149 -16.87 5.72 7.21
C HIS A 149 -16.33 4.32 6.92
N THR A 150 -17.14 3.28 7.17
CA THR A 150 -16.81 1.89 6.85
C THR A 150 -17.63 1.44 5.65
N ILE A 151 -17.00 0.79 4.68
CA ILE A 151 -17.72 0.04 3.63
C ILE A 151 -17.99 -1.35 4.18
N ASP A 152 -19.27 -1.68 4.30
CA ASP A 152 -19.75 -2.91 4.92
C ASP A 152 -19.99 -4.02 3.90
N LYS A 153 -20.24 -3.65 2.63
CA LYS A 153 -20.53 -4.58 1.53
C LYS A 153 -20.34 -3.90 0.17
N ALA A 154 -19.86 -4.66 -0.82
CA ALA A 154 -19.85 -4.25 -2.23
C ALA A 154 -20.45 -5.34 -3.12
N GLU A 155 -21.37 -4.97 -4.02
CA GLU A 155 -22.06 -5.89 -4.93
C GLU A 155 -22.02 -5.38 -6.37
N TRP A 156 -21.54 -6.21 -7.30
CA TRP A 156 -21.49 -5.88 -8.71
C TRP A 156 -22.86 -6.01 -9.38
N ASP A 157 -23.27 -4.94 -10.06
CA ASP A 157 -24.39 -4.92 -10.99
C ASP A 157 -23.86 -5.02 -12.43
N ASP A 158 -24.04 -6.18 -13.05
CA ASP A 158 -23.55 -6.41 -14.42
C ASP A 158 -24.34 -5.64 -15.48
N GLN A 159 -25.63 -5.37 -15.24
CA GLN A 159 -26.45 -4.61 -16.18
C GLN A 159 -25.96 -3.16 -16.26
N LEU A 160 -25.71 -2.55 -15.11
CA LEU A 160 -25.20 -1.18 -15.02
C LEU A 160 -23.69 -1.07 -15.25
N GLY A 161 -22.94 -2.14 -15.01
CA GLY A 161 -21.48 -2.11 -15.00
C GLY A 161 -20.92 -1.32 -13.81
N LYS A 162 -21.53 -1.46 -12.63
CA LYS A 162 -21.21 -0.67 -11.44
C LYS A 162 -21.22 -1.51 -10.16
N TRP A 163 -20.46 -1.06 -9.18
CA TRP A 163 -20.54 -1.55 -7.81
C TRP A 163 -21.60 -0.79 -7.03
N ASN A 164 -22.46 -1.51 -6.32
CA ASN A 164 -23.34 -0.99 -5.26
C ASN A 164 -22.63 -1.17 -3.91
N LEU A 165 -22.49 -0.08 -3.16
CA LEU A 165 -21.78 -0.06 -1.88
C LEU A 165 -22.76 0.21 -0.75
N HIS A 166 -22.58 -0.53 0.35
CA HIS A 166 -23.24 -0.25 1.63
C HIS A 166 -22.21 0.37 2.55
N ILE A 167 -22.50 1.55 3.08
CA ILE A 167 -21.55 2.36 3.84
C ILE A 167 -22.19 2.77 5.16
N THR A 168 -21.46 2.67 6.26
CA THR A 168 -21.86 3.17 7.57
C THR A 168 -20.98 4.33 8.00
N SER A 169 -21.60 5.50 8.24
CA SER A 169 -20.97 6.61 8.96
C SER A 169 -20.88 6.25 10.44
N LEU A 170 -19.67 6.14 10.96
CA LEU A 170 -19.39 5.82 12.36
C LEU A 170 -19.65 7.01 13.28
N GLU A 171 -19.56 8.23 12.75
CA GLU A 171 -19.86 9.45 13.49
C GLU A 171 -21.37 9.64 13.67
N GLU A 172 -22.14 9.47 12.59
CA GLU A 172 -23.60 9.62 12.61
C GLU A 172 -24.32 8.33 13.01
N SER A 173 -23.60 7.20 13.08
CA SER A 173 -24.17 5.86 13.27
C SER A 173 -25.28 5.54 12.26
N ARG A 174 -25.10 5.95 11.01
CA ARG A 174 -26.09 5.83 9.93
C ARG A 174 -25.51 5.12 8.71
N SER A 175 -26.28 4.17 8.18
CA SER A 175 -25.96 3.50 6.91
C SER A 175 -26.63 4.19 5.71
N PHE A 176 -25.93 4.19 4.58
CA PHE A 176 -26.41 4.69 3.29
C PHE A 176 -25.80 3.90 2.13
N HIS A 177 -26.31 4.13 0.93
CA HIS A 177 -25.84 3.49 -0.29
C HIS A 177 -25.05 4.46 -1.16
N ASP A 178 -24.05 3.92 -1.84
CA ASP A 178 -23.28 4.59 -2.86
C ASP A 178 -23.11 3.66 -4.06
N GLN A 179 -22.74 4.20 -5.22
CA GLN A 179 -22.44 3.41 -6.41
C GLN A 179 -21.14 3.90 -7.03
N CYS A 180 -20.36 3.02 -7.68
CA CYS A 180 -19.18 3.45 -8.42
C CYS A 180 -18.91 2.59 -9.65
N ASP A 181 -18.29 3.18 -10.68
CA ASP A 181 -17.81 2.46 -11.86
C ASP A 181 -16.57 1.61 -11.53
N VAL A 182 -15.69 2.12 -10.64
CA VAL A 182 -14.45 1.44 -10.21
C VAL A 182 -14.32 1.48 -8.69
N LEU A 183 -14.07 0.32 -8.09
CA LEU A 183 -13.80 0.16 -6.66
C LEU A 183 -12.32 -0.19 -6.46
N ILE A 184 -11.61 0.63 -5.68
CA ILE A 184 -10.17 0.44 -5.41
C ILE A 184 -9.97 0.18 -3.93
N ASN A 185 -9.48 -1.01 -3.58
CA ASN A 185 -9.18 -1.36 -2.20
C ASN A 185 -7.75 -0.94 -1.82
N ALA A 186 -7.66 0.15 -1.07
CA ALA A 186 -6.45 0.67 -0.43
C ALA A 186 -6.47 0.43 1.09
N GLY A 187 -7.26 -0.55 1.57
CA GLY A 187 -7.55 -0.77 2.98
C GLY A 187 -6.31 -1.16 3.79
N GLY A 188 -5.29 -1.73 3.14
CA GLY A 188 -4.04 -2.17 3.76
C GLY A 188 -4.07 -3.62 4.22
N ILE A 189 -2.88 -4.22 4.33
CA ILE A 189 -2.68 -5.66 4.59
C ILE A 189 -2.34 -5.99 6.05
N LEU A 190 -2.06 -5.00 6.90
CA LEU A 190 -1.60 -5.17 8.29
C LEU A 190 -2.40 -4.25 9.25
N ASN A 191 -3.70 -4.47 9.34
CA ASN A 191 -4.62 -3.66 10.17
C ASN A 191 -5.68 -4.48 10.92
N TYR A 192 -5.99 -5.70 10.46
CA TYR A 192 -7.04 -6.52 11.03
C TYR A 192 -6.43 -7.44 12.07
N TRP A 193 -6.81 -7.24 13.32
CA TRP A 193 -6.27 -7.98 14.45
C TRP A 193 -7.40 -8.66 15.22
N LYS A 194 -7.05 -9.68 15.99
CA LYS A 194 -7.98 -10.39 16.87
C LYS A 194 -7.28 -10.71 18.19
N TRP A 195 -8.07 -10.86 19.24
CA TRP A 195 -7.54 -11.41 20.49
C TRP A 195 -6.97 -12.81 20.26
N PRO A 196 -5.81 -13.16 20.87
CA PRO A 196 -5.32 -14.51 20.79
C PRO A 196 -6.23 -15.46 21.56
N ASN A 197 -6.26 -16.71 21.12
CA ASN A 197 -7.01 -17.75 21.79
C ASN A 197 -6.24 -18.24 23.03
N VAL A 198 -6.41 -17.55 24.16
CA VAL A 198 -5.79 -17.86 25.45
C VAL A 198 -6.89 -18.08 26.49
N LYS A 199 -6.79 -19.18 27.26
CA LYS A 199 -7.78 -19.52 28.27
C LYS A 199 -7.85 -18.40 29.33
N GLY A 200 -9.06 -17.95 29.65
CA GLY A 200 -9.27 -16.96 30.71
C GLY A 200 -8.99 -15.50 30.31
N ILE A 201 -8.68 -15.22 29.03
CA ILE A 201 -8.42 -13.84 28.57
C ILE A 201 -9.54 -12.83 28.91
N GLU A 202 -10.80 -13.28 28.95
CA GLU A 202 -11.95 -12.43 29.32
C GLU A 202 -12.16 -12.28 30.82
N LYS A 203 -11.47 -13.06 31.65
CA LYS A 203 -11.56 -12.99 33.12
C LYS A 203 -10.58 -12.01 33.74
N TYR A 204 -9.57 -11.58 33.00
CA TYR A 204 -8.54 -10.69 33.50
C TYR A 204 -9.13 -9.34 33.88
N LYS A 205 -8.88 -8.91 35.12
CA LYS A 205 -9.39 -7.65 35.71
C LYS A 205 -8.43 -6.48 35.56
N GLY A 206 -7.17 -6.74 35.23
CA GLY A 206 -6.15 -5.72 34.99
C GLY A 206 -6.23 -5.10 33.59
N ILE A 207 -5.17 -4.39 33.21
CA ILE A 207 -5.13 -3.68 31.92
C ILE A 207 -4.80 -4.67 30.79
N LYS A 208 -5.75 -4.90 29.87
CA LYS A 208 -5.56 -5.72 28.66
C LYS A 208 -5.55 -4.84 27.42
N ALA A 209 -4.51 -4.94 26.59
CA ALA A 209 -4.43 -4.20 25.32
C ALA A 209 -3.75 -5.01 24.21
N HIS A 210 -4.18 -4.82 22.96
CA HIS A 210 -3.47 -5.29 21.78
C HIS A 210 -2.67 -4.13 21.17
N THR A 211 -1.50 -4.37 20.58
CA THR A 211 -0.65 -3.29 20.02
C THR A 211 -1.36 -2.47 18.93
N ALA A 212 -2.23 -3.12 18.15
CA ALA A 212 -3.06 -2.48 17.12
C ALA A 212 -4.29 -1.70 17.66
N ALA A 213 -4.53 -1.73 18.98
CA ALA A 213 -5.57 -0.96 19.66
C ALA A 213 -5.05 -0.47 21.01
N TYR A 214 -3.81 0.01 21.02
CA TYR A 214 -3.11 0.43 22.22
C TYR A 214 -3.72 1.74 22.77
N PRO A 215 -4.10 1.82 24.05
CA PRO A 215 -4.60 3.06 24.63
C PRO A 215 -3.50 4.13 24.67
N LYS A 216 -3.75 5.31 24.10
CA LYS A 216 -2.73 6.37 23.91
C LYS A 216 -2.08 6.82 25.22
N ASP A 217 -2.85 6.90 26.29
CA ASP A 217 -2.39 7.46 27.58
C ASP A 217 -2.08 6.37 28.63
N LEU A 218 -1.79 5.15 28.17
CA LEU A 218 -1.47 4.04 29.07
C LEU A 218 -0.07 4.21 29.69
N ASP A 219 -0.03 4.57 30.97
CA ASP A 219 1.20 4.61 31.77
C ASP A 219 1.48 3.25 32.43
N LEU A 220 2.65 2.69 32.11
CA LEU A 220 3.15 1.42 32.64
C LEU A 220 4.39 1.56 33.52
N LYS A 221 4.82 2.80 33.80
CA LYS A 221 6.01 3.05 34.61
C LYS A 221 5.87 2.41 36.00
N GLY A 222 6.88 1.64 36.39
CA GLY A 222 6.92 0.93 37.67
C GLY A 222 5.87 -0.17 37.82
N LYS A 223 5.19 -0.61 36.75
CA LYS A 223 4.23 -1.72 36.80
C LYS A 223 4.90 -3.06 36.50
N ARG A 224 4.22 -4.15 36.84
CA ARG A 224 4.50 -5.52 36.39
C ARG A 224 3.71 -5.78 35.11
N VAL A 225 4.41 -6.05 34.01
CA VAL A 225 3.81 -6.12 32.67
C VAL A 225 4.15 -7.44 32.01
N ALA A 226 3.16 -8.07 31.38
CA ALA A 226 3.35 -9.23 30.51
C ALA A 226 3.12 -8.83 29.05
N VAL A 227 4.08 -9.14 28.17
CA VAL A 227 4.01 -8.88 26.73
C VAL A 227 4.08 -10.20 25.95
N VAL A 228 3.00 -10.52 25.26
CA VAL A 228 2.85 -11.75 24.48
C VAL A 228 3.07 -11.46 23.00
N GLY A 229 4.10 -12.09 22.41
CA GLY A 229 4.42 -11.99 20.99
C GLY A 229 5.82 -11.43 20.74
N THR A 230 6.53 -12.02 19.78
CA THR A 230 7.92 -11.70 19.44
C THR A 230 8.09 -11.30 17.97
N GLY A 231 7.01 -10.82 17.35
CA GLY A 231 7.08 -10.15 16.05
C GLY A 231 7.56 -8.70 16.18
N SER A 232 7.57 -7.95 15.08
CA SER A 232 8.04 -6.55 15.06
C SER A 232 7.43 -5.68 16.16
N SER A 233 6.10 -5.72 16.34
CA SER A 233 5.44 -4.96 17.43
C SER A 233 5.90 -5.36 18.83
N GLY A 234 6.14 -6.66 19.07
CA GLY A 234 6.58 -7.15 20.37
C GLY A 234 8.02 -6.75 20.67
N ILE A 235 8.90 -6.87 19.67
CA ILE A 235 10.31 -6.47 19.75
C ILE A 235 10.43 -4.99 20.08
N GLN A 236 9.72 -4.13 19.34
CA GLN A 236 9.72 -2.68 19.56
C GLN A 236 9.14 -2.31 20.94
N LEU A 237 7.99 -2.91 21.29
CA LEU A 237 7.31 -2.62 22.56
C LEU A 237 8.12 -3.07 23.78
N ILE A 238 8.65 -4.29 23.78
CA ILE A 238 9.47 -4.84 24.88
C ILE A 238 10.71 -3.98 25.08
N THR A 239 11.39 -3.62 23.98
CA THR A 239 12.57 -2.74 24.03
C THR A 239 12.25 -1.40 24.68
N LYS A 240 11.10 -0.81 24.34
CA LYS A 240 10.70 0.49 24.90
C LYS A 240 10.21 0.41 26.35
N LEU A 241 9.55 -0.68 26.73
CA LEU A 241 8.97 -0.84 28.08
C LEU A 241 9.98 -1.32 29.11
N GLN A 242 10.91 -2.22 28.75
CA GLN A 242 11.84 -2.84 29.69
C GLN A 242 12.52 -1.87 30.68
N PRO A 243 13.05 -0.70 30.27
CA PRO A 243 13.72 0.20 31.21
C PRO A 243 12.76 0.98 32.13
N GLN A 244 11.45 0.93 31.89
CA GLN A 244 10.44 1.75 32.57
C GLN A 244 9.58 0.96 33.56
N VAL A 245 9.42 -0.35 33.33
CA VAL A 245 8.58 -1.24 34.13
C VAL A 245 9.35 -1.86 35.29
N GLU A 246 8.66 -2.16 36.40
CA GLU A 246 9.27 -2.85 37.55
C GLU A 246 9.68 -4.28 37.17
N LYS A 247 8.80 -4.98 36.46
CA LYS A 247 9.01 -6.36 36.03
C LYS A 247 8.36 -6.58 34.67
N LEU A 248 9.06 -7.25 33.75
CA LEU A 248 8.55 -7.63 32.44
C LEU A 248 8.54 -9.15 32.29
N TYR A 249 7.43 -9.69 31.80
CA TYR A 249 7.28 -11.10 31.44
C TYR A 249 7.04 -11.23 29.95
N THR A 250 7.71 -12.17 29.29
CA THR A 250 7.52 -12.39 27.85
C THR A 250 7.72 -13.86 27.48
N TRP A 251 7.17 -14.26 26.33
CA TRP A 251 7.20 -15.63 25.83
C TRP A 251 7.88 -15.68 24.47
N ILE A 252 8.88 -16.55 24.34
CA ILE A 252 9.54 -16.84 23.06
C ILE A 252 9.22 -18.28 22.67
N ARG A 253 8.18 -18.44 21.85
CA ARG A 253 7.74 -19.74 21.33
C ARG A 253 8.52 -20.17 20.09
N THR A 254 8.73 -19.25 19.15
CA THR A 254 9.26 -19.56 17.82
C THR A 254 10.61 -18.88 17.62
N PRO A 255 11.64 -19.61 17.17
CA PRO A 255 12.92 -19.01 16.81
C PRO A 255 12.71 -17.84 15.84
N THR A 256 13.49 -16.77 16.00
CA THR A 256 13.39 -15.57 15.16
C THR A 256 14.78 -14.98 14.98
N TRP A 257 15.18 -14.81 13.72
CA TRP A 257 16.41 -14.09 13.39
C TRP A 257 16.27 -12.63 13.80
N MET A 258 17.20 -12.16 14.63
CA MET A 258 17.37 -10.74 14.91
C MET A 258 18.49 -10.23 14.02
N THR A 259 18.25 -9.12 13.35
CA THR A 259 19.21 -8.53 12.42
C THR A 259 19.52 -7.10 12.82
N ALA A 260 20.59 -6.56 12.23
CA ALA A 260 20.75 -5.13 12.14
C ALA A 260 19.60 -4.50 11.32
N GLY A 261 19.44 -3.19 11.43
CA GLY A 261 18.48 -2.43 10.64
C GLY A 261 18.71 -2.54 9.14
N TYR A 262 17.66 -2.26 8.36
CA TYR A 262 17.72 -2.23 6.90
C TYR A 262 18.63 -1.12 6.38
N ALA A 263 19.32 -1.36 5.26
CA ALA A 263 20.34 -0.47 4.73
C ALA A 263 21.43 -0.14 5.77
N GLN A 264 22.02 -1.17 6.36
CA GLN A 264 22.93 -1.07 7.50
C GLN A 264 24.19 -0.28 7.16
N ALA A 265 24.63 -0.28 5.89
CA ALA A 265 25.83 0.44 5.47
C ALA A 265 25.72 1.96 5.71
N HIS A 266 24.50 2.47 5.88
CA HIS A 266 24.19 3.88 6.11
C HIS A 266 23.56 4.15 7.49
N ALA A 267 23.29 3.11 8.27
CA ALA A 267 22.76 3.21 9.62
C ALA A 267 23.85 3.58 10.64
N GLY A 268 23.44 3.77 11.90
CA GLY A 268 24.37 3.98 13.01
C GLY A 268 25.16 2.72 13.37
N PRO A 269 26.06 2.78 14.37
CA PRO A 269 26.81 1.63 14.87
C PRO A 269 25.89 0.42 15.13
N ASP A 270 26.33 -0.78 14.73
CA ASP A 270 25.56 -2.03 14.80
C ASP A 270 24.18 -1.98 14.10
N GLY A 271 24.01 -1.10 13.10
CA GLY A 271 22.73 -0.88 12.43
C GLY A 271 21.71 -0.12 13.29
N GLY A 272 22.20 0.64 14.27
CA GLY A 272 21.39 1.46 15.17
C GLY A 272 20.69 2.62 14.47
N ASN A 273 19.61 3.09 15.07
CA ASN A 273 18.99 4.35 14.68
C ASN A 273 19.84 5.55 15.13
N PHE A 274 19.73 6.68 14.44
CA PHE A 274 20.38 7.92 14.82
C PHE A 274 19.54 9.13 14.43
N GLU A 275 19.77 10.25 15.12
CA GLU A 275 19.23 11.55 14.76
C GLU A 275 20.15 12.23 13.73
N TYR A 276 19.55 12.73 12.65
CA TYR A 276 20.30 13.47 11.64
C TYR A 276 20.83 14.78 12.24
N PRO A 277 22.15 15.04 12.16
CA PRO A 277 22.72 16.31 12.60
C PRO A 277 22.10 17.49 11.86
N GLU A 278 22.06 18.67 12.50
CA GLU A 278 21.44 19.86 11.92
C GLU A 278 21.98 20.23 10.53
N GLU A 279 23.30 20.13 10.35
CA GLU A 279 23.95 20.38 9.06
C GLU A 279 23.44 19.43 7.95
N MET A 280 23.15 18.17 8.30
CA MET A 280 22.60 17.22 7.33
C MET A 280 21.14 17.53 7.02
N ARG A 281 20.34 17.91 8.02
CA ARG A 281 18.95 18.34 7.83
C ARG A 281 18.86 19.59 6.96
N LYS A 282 19.75 20.56 7.19
CA LYS A 282 19.91 21.76 6.36
C LYS A 282 20.26 21.38 4.93
N ARG A 283 21.20 20.46 4.74
CA ARG A 283 21.56 19.97 3.40
C ARG A 283 20.40 19.25 2.69
N PHE A 284 19.57 18.48 3.40
CA PHE A 284 18.35 17.89 2.82
C PHE A 284 17.40 18.96 2.26
N ALA A 285 17.31 20.12 2.92
CA ALA A 285 16.46 21.23 2.51
C ALA A 285 17.05 22.06 1.35
N GLU A 286 18.36 22.29 1.37
CA GLU A 286 19.02 23.27 0.48
C GLU A 286 19.63 22.65 -0.78
N ASP A 287 19.90 21.34 -0.81
CA ASP A 287 20.56 20.64 -1.93
C ASP A 287 19.75 19.42 -2.40
N PRO A 288 18.70 19.62 -3.23
CA PRO A 288 17.83 18.53 -3.70
C PRO A 288 18.57 17.47 -4.54
N GLU A 289 19.61 17.87 -5.28
CA GLU A 289 20.38 16.94 -6.10
C GLU A 289 21.20 16.00 -5.23
N TRP A 290 21.89 16.53 -4.22
CA TRP A 290 22.60 15.71 -3.25
C TRP A 290 21.64 14.83 -2.45
N TYR A 291 20.51 15.37 -2.00
CA TYR A 291 19.55 14.59 -1.25
C TYR A 291 18.96 13.44 -2.09
N LEU A 292 18.72 13.66 -3.39
CA LEU A 292 18.35 12.59 -4.31
C LEU A 292 19.45 11.52 -4.42
N LYS A 293 20.72 11.92 -4.57
CA LYS A 293 21.84 10.96 -4.61
C LYS A 293 21.91 10.12 -3.34
N TYR A 294 21.80 10.76 -2.17
CA TYR A 294 21.77 10.08 -0.86
C TYR A 294 20.64 9.05 -0.76
N ARG A 295 19.41 9.45 -1.12
CA ARG A 295 18.24 8.54 -1.13
C ARG A 295 18.43 7.38 -2.09
N LYS A 296 18.98 7.62 -3.28
CA LYS A 296 19.24 6.55 -4.27
C LYS A 296 20.28 5.56 -3.77
N THR A 297 21.31 6.01 -3.06
CA THR A 297 22.30 5.10 -2.46
C THR A 297 21.66 4.16 -1.44
N ILE A 298 20.83 4.69 -0.55
CA ILE A 298 20.10 3.88 0.44
C ILE A 298 19.10 2.94 -0.24
N GLU A 299 18.31 3.46 -1.18
CA GLU A 299 17.30 2.65 -1.88
C GLU A 299 17.93 1.56 -2.75
N TYR A 300 19.14 1.76 -3.26
CA TYR A 300 19.90 0.74 -3.98
C TYR A 300 20.20 -0.49 -3.09
N GLU A 301 20.67 -0.28 -1.86
CA GLU A 301 20.88 -1.37 -0.90
C GLU A 301 19.54 -2.04 -0.53
N MET A 302 18.47 -1.26 -0.38
CA MET A 302 17.12 -1.78 -0.12
C MET A 302 16.51 -2.59 -1.27
N SER A 303 16.92 -2.29 -2.50
CA SER A 303 16.39 -2.89 -3.72
C SER A 303 17.15 -4.16 -4.13
N ASP A 304 18.37 -4.37 -3.60
CA ASP A 304 19.10 -5.61 -3.81
C ASP A 304 18.40 -6.76 -3.09
N PHE A 305 17.75 -7.60 -3.90
CA PHE A 305 16.94 -8.70 -3.43
C PHE A 305 17.64 -10.06 -3.58
N MET A 306 18.92 -10.08 -3.96
CA MET A 306 19.67 -11.34 -4.10
C MET A 306 19.79 -12.09 -2.77
N PHE A 307 19.74 -11.40 -1.63
CA PHE A 307 19.88 -12.02 -0.32
C PHE A 307 18.74 -13.00 0.04
N VAL A 308 17.55 -12.89 -0.57
CA VAL A 308 16.48 -13.88 -0.29
C VAL A 308 16.66 -15.19 -1.04
N HIS A 309 17.56 -15.25 -2.03
CA HIS A 309 17.77 -16.45 -2.81
C HIS A 309 18.58 -17.47 -1.98
N LYS A 310 18.10 -18.72 -1.99
CA LYS A 310 18.72 -19.83 -1.28
C LYS A 310 20.17 -20.02 -1.73
N ASN A 311 21.02 -20.38 -0.78
CA ASN A 311 22.39 -20.84 -1.01
C ASN A 311 23.31 -19.85 -1.76
N THR A 312 23.00 -18.55 -1.74
CA THR A 312 23.87 -17.52 -2.32
C THR A 312 25.00 -17.14 -1.34
N PRO A 313 26.16 -16.70 -1.85
CA PRO A 313 27.23 -16.15 -1.00
C PRO A 313 26.76 -15.00 -0.11
N ALA A 314 25.89 -14.14 -0.63
CA ALA A 314 25.30 -13.02 0.10
C ALA A 314 24.46 -13.49 1.29
N LEU A 315 23.53 -14.43 1.08
CA LEU A 315 22.71 -15.01 2.16
C LEU A 315 23.58 -15.73 3.21
N ASN A 316 24.59 -16.49 2.78
CA ASN A 316 25.48 -17.20 3.70
C ASN A 316 26.29 -16.23 4.57
N ALA A 317 26.78 -15.13 3.99
CA ALA A 317 27.46 -14.07 4.73
C ALA A 317 26.52 -13.38 5.73
N ALA A 318 25.30 -13.05 5.31
CA ALA A 318 24.28 -12.44 6.18
C ALA A 318 23.90 -13.35 7.35
N ASN A 319 23.71 -14.66 7.11
CA ASN A 319 23.45 -15.64 8.17
C ASN A 319 24.61 -15.71 9.17
N LYS A 320 25.86 -15.78 8.68
CA LYS A 320 27.04 -15.85 9.55
C LYS A 320 27.17 -14.60 10.42
N PHE A 321 26.92 -13.43 9.84
CA PHE A 321 26.95 -12.17 10.56
C PHE A 321 25.86 -12.10 11.64
N ALA A 322 24.61 -12.37 11.28
CA ALA A 322 23.48 -12.35 12.22
C ALA A 322 23.66 -13.38 13.35
N LEU A 323 24.15 -14.58 13.04
CA LEU A 323 24.44 -15.61 14.03
C LEU A 323 25.51 -15.15 15.03
N ALA A 324 26.63 -14.62 14.53
CA ALA A 324 27.71 -14.13 15.38
C ALA A 324 27.25 -12.96 16.28
N ASP A 325 26.45 -12.04 15.74
CA ASP A 325 25.92 -10.91 16.51
C ASP A 325 24.95 -11.38 17.61
N MET A 326 24.00 -12.27 17.28
CA MET A 326 23.08 -12.84 18.27
C MET A 326 23.82 -13.61 19.36
N GLN A 327 24.83 -14.43 19.00
CA GLN A 327 25.64 -15.17 19.97
C GLN A 327 26.39 -14.23 20.91
N ARG A 328 27.00 -13.17 20.37
CA ARG A 328 27.71 -12.15 21.13
C ARG A 328 26.77 -11.46 22.14
N ARG A 329 25.60 -11.01 21.70
CA ARG A 329 24.64 -10.27 22.55
C ARG A 329 23.95 -11.16 23.58
N LEU A 330 23.78 -12.45 23.30
CA LEU A 330 23.13 -13.41 24.22
C LEU A 330 24.10 -14.24 25.06
N ALA A 331 25.41 -13.93 25.06
CA ALA A 331 26.43 -14.75 25.70
C ALA A 331 26.19 -15.05 27.20
N SER A 332 25.49 -14.17 27.91
CA SER A 332 25.14 -14.35 29.33
C SER A 332 23.90 -15.23 29.57
N ARG A 333 23.16 -15.61 28.51
CA ARG A 333 21.94 -16.43 28.57
C ARG A 333 21.93 -17.53 27.49
N PRO A 334 22.71 -18.62 27.69
CA PRO A 334 22.79 -19.73 26.74
C PRO A 334 21.44 -20.42 26.45
N ASP A 335 20.53 -20.40 27.42
CA ASP A 335 19.16 -20.89 27.30
C ASP A 335 18.32 -20.09 26.28
N LEU A 336 18.44 -18.75 26.30
CA LEU A 336 17.83 -17.88 25.30
C LEU A 336 18.47 -18.10 23.93
N MET A 337 19.79 -18.18 23.88
CA MET A 337 20.53 -18.41 22.65
C MET A 337 20.10 -19.70 21.95
N HIS A 338 19.95 -20.79 22.70
CA HIS A 338 19.51 -22.08 22.19
C HIS A 338 18.09 -22.07 21.60
N THR A 339 17.21 -21.22 22.15
CA THR A 339 15.78 -21.16 21.81
C THR A 339 15.47 -20.14 20.72
N LEU A 340 16.10 -18.96 20.77
CA LEU A 340 15.79 -17.84 19.88
C LEU A 340 16.46 -17.99 18.51
N ILE A 341 17.68 -18.53 18.45
CA ILE A 341 18.43 -18.68 17.20
C ILE A 341 17.82 -19.79 16.33
N PRO A 342 17.33 -19.49 15.12
CA PRO A 342 16.77 -20.50 14.24
C PRO A 342 17.80 -21.55 13.79
N LYS A 343 17.38 -22.83 13.82
CA LYS A 343 18.22 -23.98 13.44
C LYS A 343 17.84 -24.60 12.10
N VAL A 344 16.60 -24.38 11.67
CA VAL A 344 15.95 -25.10 10.55
C VAL A 344 15.60 -24.19 9.37
N PHE A 345 15.80 -22.87 9.53
CA PHE A 345 15.58 -21.91 8.46
C PHE A 345 16.60 -20.76 8.55
N PRO A 346 17.17 -20.31 7.43
CA PRO A 346 18.08 -19.18 7.38
C PRO A 346 17.34 -17.83 7.43
N LEU A 347 18.11 -16.75 7.50
CA LEU A 347 17.67 -15.37 7.46
C LEU A 347 16.85 -15.08 6.19
N GLY A 348 15.83 -14.22 6.33
CA GLY A 348 14.95 -13.84 5.22
C GLY A 348 13.65 -14.65 5.07
N CYS A 349 13.46 -15.74 5.84
CA CYS A 349 12.17 -16.47 5.87
C CYS A 349 11.01 -15.66 6.47
N ARG A 350 11.35 -14.73 7.35
CA ARG A 350 10.47 -13.69 7.88
C ARG A 350 11.16 -12.37 7.62
N ARG A 351 10.38 -11.30 7.55
CA ARG A 351 10.92 -9.94 7.41
C ARG A 351 11.94 -9.70 8.53
N PRO A 352 13.21 -9.41 8.21
CA PRO A 352 14.20 -8.96 9.17
C PRO A 352 13.61 -7.87 10.08
N THR A 353 13.68 -8.08 11.38
CA THR A 353 13.26 -7.08 12.38
C THR A 353 14.51 -6.58 13.08
N PRO A 354 14.76 -5.26 13.11
CA PRO A 354 15.89 -4.70 13.83
C PRO A 354 15.84 -5.08 15.31
N GLY A 355 16.87 -5.78 15.80
CA GLY A 355 16.93 -6.31 17.16
C GLY A 355 17.57 -5.38 18.20
N ASN A 356 17.90 -4.15 17.82
CA ASN A 356 18.67 -3.23 18.67
C ASN A 356 17.91 -2.88 19.96
N GLY A 357 18.50 -3.21 21.10
CA GLY A 357 17.91 -3.03 22.43
C GLY A 357 17.03 -4.20 22.88
N TYR A 358 16.50 -5.00 21.97
CA TYR A 358 15.63 -6.12 22.31
C TYR A 358 16.39 -7.28 22.95
N LEU A 359 17.53 -7.68 22.36
CA LEU A 359 18.34 -8.76 22.91
C LEU A 359 18.89 -8.36 24.30
N GLU A 360 19.28 -7.09 24.46
CA GLU A 360 19.71 -6.51 25.74
C GLU A 360 18.55 -6.48 26.77
N ALA A 361 17.33 -6.18 26.33
CA ALA A 361 16.15 -6.24 27.18
C ALA A 361 15.89 -7.67 27.70
N LEU A 362 16.01 -8.69 26.85
CA LEU A 362 15.75 -10.09 27.26
C LEU A 362 16.71 -10.62 28.33
N ILE A 363 17.94 -10.12 28.37
CA ILE A 363 18.95 -10.52 29.37
C ILE A 363 18.93 -9.62 30.62
N SER A 364 18.08 -8.59 30.65
CA SER A 364 18.01 -7.65 31.77
C SER A 364 17.37 -8.29 33.00
N LYS A 365 17.86 -7.89 34.19
CA LYS A 365 17.47 -8.52 35.48
C LYS A 365 15.97 -8.46 35.78
N ASN A 366 15.28 -7.41 35.33
CA ASN A 366 13.84 -7.25 35.54
C ASN A 366 12.99 -8.00 34.50
N VAL A 367 13.58 -8.74 33.56
CA VAL A 367 12.86 -9.49 32.53
C VAL A 367 12.88 -10.98 32.82
N SER A 368 11.69 -11.59 32.83
CA SER A 368 11.50 -13.03 32.86
C SER A 368 11.04 -13.49 31.48
N VAL A 369 11.78 -14.42 30.89
CA VAL A 369 11.51 -14.97 29.56
C VAL A 369 11.10 -16.43 29.69
N PHE A 370 9.89 -16.74 29.27
CA PHE A 370 9.40 -18.11 29.16
C PHE A 370 9.71 -18.66 27.78
N LEU A 371 10.32 -19.85 27.73
CA LEU A 371 10.88 -20.44 26.52
C LEU A 371 10.05 -21.63 26.06
N ALA A 372 9.97 -21.81 24.74
CA ALA A 372 9.31 -22.93 24.04
C ALA A 372 7.79 -23.05 24.22
N GLU A 373 7.22 -22.50 25.29
CA GLU A 373 5.79 -22.55 25.59
C GLU A 373 5.09 -21.22 25.29
N ALA A 374 3.81 -21.32 24.93
CA ALA A 374 2.93 -20.16 24.80
C ALA A 374 2.32 -19.81 26.16
N LEU A 375 1.81 -18.59 26.29
CA LEU A 375 0.89 -18.26 27.37
C LEU A 375 -0.39 -19.10 27.21
N ASP A 376 -0.63 -20.02 28.16
CA ASP A 376 -1.74 -20.96 28.10
C ASP A 376 -2.98 -20.48 28.86
N GLU A 377 -2.80 -19.98 30.09
CA GLU A 377 -3.89 -19.59 30.98
C GLU A 377 -3.65 -18.22 31.64
N ILE A 378 -4.65 -17.35 31.50
CA ILE A 378 -4.78 -16.05 32.17
C ILE A 378 -5.71 -16.22 33.37
N THR A 379 -5.30 -15.69 34.52
CA THR A 379 -6.10 -15.65 35.74
C THR A 379 -6.79 -14.29 35.87
N GLU A 380 -7.54 -14.07 36.95
CA GLU A 380 -8.19 -12.76 37.16
C GLU A 380 -7.17 -11.63 37.41
N GLU A 381 -6.02 -11.96 37.99
CA GLU A 381 -5.00 -10.99 38.42
C GLU A 381 -3.66 -11.11 37.64
N GLY A 382 -3.54 -12.09 36.73
CA GLY A 382 -2.35 -12.25 35.91
C GLY A 382 -2.38 -13.49 35.04
N PHE A 383 -1.38 -14.37 35.16
CA PHE A 383 -1.27 -15.57 34.34
C PHE A 383 -0.65 -16.74 35.10
N LYS A 384 -0.81 -17.96 34.59
CA LYS A 384 -0.06 -19.13 35.08
C LYS A 384 1.24 -19.28 34.32
N ASP A 385 2.35 -19.37 35.04
CA ASP A 385 3.64 -19.71 34.46
C ASP A 385 3.68 -21.19 34.00
N PRO A 386 4.71 -21.62 33.25
CA PRO A 386 4.91 -23.02 32.86
C PRO A 386 4.90 -24.05 34.00
N SER A 387 5.21 -23.62 35.23
CA SER A 387 5.19 -24.48 36.42
C SER A 387 3.81 -24.53 37.09
N GLY A 388 2.82 -23.81 36.55
CA GLY A 388 1.47 -23.71 37.08
C GLY A 388 1.30 -22.68 38.20
N ASN A 389 2.34 -21.90 38.53
CA ASN A 389 2.25 -20.85 39.54
C ASN A 389 1.54 -19.63 38.98
N GLU A 390 0.71 -19.00 39.80
CA GLU A 390 0.08 -17.74 39.44
C GLU A 390 1.06 -16.57 39.60
N ILE A 391 1.23 -15.81 38.53
CA ILE A 391 2.02 -14.60 38.46
C ILE A 391 1.09 -13.42 38.23
N GLN A 392 0.94 -12.57 39.23
CA GLN A 392 0.16 -11.35 39.13
C GLN A 392 0.88 -10.29 38.29
N VAL A 393 0.14 -9.63 37.41
CA VAL A 393 0.62 -8.51 36.58
C VAL A 393 -0.44 -7.42 36.50
N ASP A 394 0.00 -6.18 36.37
CA ASP A 394 -0.91 -5.03 36.28
C ASP A 394 -1.40 -4.81 34.84
N ALA A 395 -0.64 -5.30 33.85
CA ALA A 395 -1.02 -5.23 32.44
C ALA A 395 -0.61 -6.48 31.63
N LEU A 396 -1.51 -6.92 30.75
CA LEU A 396 -1.31 -7.93 29.71
C LEU A 396 -1.41 -7.26 28.32
N LEU A 397 -0.27 -7.22 27.62
CA LEU A 397 -0.15 -6.62 26.30
C LEU A 397 0.07 -7.69 25.24
N PHE A 398 -0.71 -7.63 24.16
CA PHE A 398 -0.67 -8.60 23.08
C PHE A 398 -0.11 -7.96 21.81
N ALA A 399 1.07 -8.42 21.42
CA ALA A 399 1.75 -8.08 20.16
C ALA A 399 1.66 -9.27 19.19
N THR A 400 0.44 -9.79 19.01
CA THR A 400 0.17 -11.05 18.31
C THR A 400 -0.02 -10.91 16.80
N GLY A 401 0.20 -9.70 16.27
CA GLY A 401 0.21 -9.42 14.83
C GLY A 401 -1.18 -9.20 14.24
N PHE A 402 -1.29 -9.48 12.95
CA PHE A 402 -2.47 -9.22 12.15
C PHE A 402 -2.88 -10.47 11.37
N ASP A 403 -4.10 -10.47 10.87
CA ASP A 403 -4.59 -11.44 9.91
C ASP A 403 -3.97 -11.17 8.53
N THR A 404 -3.07 -12.06 8.11
CA THR A 404 -2.40 -12.04 6.81
C THR A 404 -2.94 -13.13 5.90
N THR A 405 -4.27 -13.36 5.88
CA THR A 405 -4.90 -14.33 4.97
C THR A 405 -5.23 -13.73 3.61
N TRP A 406 -5.13 -12.40 3.48
CA TRP A 406 -5.62 -11.60 2.35
C TRP A 406 -7.13 -11.62 2.13
N VAL A 407 -7.91 -12.38 2.91
CA VAL A 407 -9.38 -12.36 2.85
C VAL A 407 -9.89 -10.92 3.03
N PRO A 408 -10.70 -10.39 2.10
CA PRO A 408 -11.25 -9.04 2.20
C PRO A 408 -12.00 -8.81 3.51
N ARG A 409 -11.99 -7.57 4.00
CA ARG A 409 -12.55 -7.22 5.31
C ARG A 409 -14.07 -7.02 5.31
N PHE A 410 -14.67 -7.02 4.14
CA PHE A 410 -16.11 -6.95 3.91
C PHE A 410 -16.45 -7.81 2.66
N PRO A 411 -17.70 -8.24 2.49
CA PRO A 411 -18.10 -9.02 1.32
C PRO A 411 -17.95 -8.22 0.02
N ILE A 412 -17.33 -8.84 -0.98
CA ILE A 412 -17.15 -8.29 -2.32
C ILE A 412 -17.73 -9.32 -3.28
N ILE A 413 -18.93 -9.03 -3.78
CA ILE A 413 -19.75 -10.01 -4.48
C ILE A 413 -19.86 -9.66 -5.95
N SER A 414 -19.45 -10.57 -6.83
CA SER A 414 -19.61 -10.44 -8.28
C SER A 414 -20.05 -11.76 -8.89
N TYR A 415 -21.00 -11.70 -9.82
CA TYR A 415 -21.51 -12.90 -10.52
C TYR A 415 -21.98 -14.02 -9.58
N GLY A 416 -22.51 -13.66 -8.41
CA GLY A 416 -22.98 -14.60 -7.39
C GLY A 416 -21.87 -15.21 -6.51
N SER A 417 -20.60 -14.87 -6.74
CA SER A 417 -19.45 -15.32 -5.94
C SER A 417 -18.96 -14.21 -5.02
N ASN A 418 -18.68 -14.55 -3.75
CA ASN A 418 -18.08 -13.64 -2.79
C ASN A 418 -16.56 -13.87 -2.73
N LEU A 419 -15.78 -12.83 -2.98
CA LEU A 419 -14.32 -12.88 -2.96
C LEU A 419 -13.76 -13.35 -1.62
N GLN A 420 -14.47 -13.13 -0.51
CA GLN A 420 -14.04 -13.65 0.80
C GLN A 420 -13.98 -15.17 0.83
N ASP A 421 -14.98 -15.83 0.26
CA ASP A 421 -15.05 -17.30 0.24
C ASP A 421 -13.96 -17.85 -0.68
N VAL A 422 -13.75 -17.22 -1.85
CA VAL A 422 -12.67 -17.57 -2.79
C VAL A 422 -11.29 -17.42 -2.13
N TYR A 423 -11.02 -16.28 -1.49
CA TYR A 423 -9.71 -16.03 -0.86
C TYR A 423 -9.49 -16.81 0.44
N ALA A 424 -10.55 -17.30 1.09
CA ALA A 424 -10.42 -18.19 2.24
C ALA A 424 -9.88 -19.57 1.84
N GLU A 425 -10.15 -20.00 0.61
CA GLU A 425 -9.64 -21.26 0.04
C GLU A 425 -8.29 -21.05 -0.68
N ASP A 426 -8.25 -20.13 -1.64
CA ASP A 426 -7.10 -19.91 -2.52
C ASP A 426 -6.96 -18.42 -2.89
N PRO A 427 -6.25 -17.63 -2.07
CA PRO A 427 -6.05 -16.22 -2.35
C PRO A 427 -5.17 -16.03 -3.59
N LEU A 428 -5.74 -15.53 -4.69
CA LEU A 428 -5.01 -15.26 -5.94
C LEU A 428 -5.19 -13.82 -6.39
N GLY A 429 -4.16 -13.27 -7.05
CA GLY A 429 -4.15 -11.88 -7.49
C GLY A 429 -3.22 -11.65 -8.66
N TYR A 430 -3.61 -10.72 -9.53
CA TYR A 430 -2.82 -10.30 -10.68
C TYR A 430 -1.87 -9.18 -10.23
N PHE A 431 -0.58 -9.50 -10.07
CA PHE A 431 0.48 -8.60 -9.57
C PHE A 431 0.14 -7.84 -8.26
N GLY A 432 -0.82 -8.36 -7.48
CA GLY A 432 -1.39 -7.66 -6.33
C GLY A 432 -2.13 -6.35 -6.64
N VAL A 433 -2.56 -6.12 -7.89
CA VAL A 433 -3.30 -4.92 -8.32
C VAL A 433 -4.76 -5.18 -8.69
N ALA A 434 -5.15 -6.43 -8.89
CA ALA A 434 -6.52 -6.84 -9.21
C ALA A 434 -6.78 -8.30 -8.80
N ALA A 435 -8.06 -8.63 -8.58
CA ALA A 435 -8.50 -10.02 -8.35
C ALA A 435 -9.07 -10.62 -9.64
N PRO A 436 -8.79 -11.90 -9.97
CA PRO A 436 -9.35 -12.53 -11.16
C PRO A 436 -10.88 -12.55 -11.10
N GLU A 437 -11.53 -12.34 -12.24
CA GLU A 437 -13.00 -12.44 -12.38
C GLU A 437 -13.83 -11.46 -11.55
N VAL A 438 -13.19 -10.51 -10.85
CA VAL A 438 -13.87 -9.43 -10.11
C VAL A 438 -13.82 -8.14 -10.93
N PRO A 439 -14.94 -7.73 -11.57
CA PRO A 439 -14.96 -6.64 -12.55
C PRO A 439 -14.72 -5.27 -11.91
N ASN A 440 -13.89 -4.44 -12.55
CA ASN A 440 -13.56 -3.07 -12.13
C ASN A 440 -13.10 -2.96 -10.66
N TYR A 441 -12.59 -4.05 -10.09
CA TYR A 441 -12.06 -4.09 -8.74
C TYR A 441 -10.55 -4.13 -8.79
N LEU A 442 -9.95 -3.09 -8.23
CA LEU A 442 -8.52 -2.90 -8.15
C LEU A 442 -8.07 -2.94 -6.69
N THR A 443 -6.84 -3.35 -6.44
CA THR A 443 -6.29 -3.46 -5.09
C THR A 443 -4.91 -2.82 -5.01
N PHE A 444 -4.53 -2.39 -3.82
CA PHE A 444 -3.14 -2.15 -3.45
C PHE A 444 -2.68 -3.33 -2.61
N TYR A 445 -1.53 -3.92 -2.95
CA TYR A 445 -0.95 -5.04 -2.19
C TYR A 445 -1.88 -6.26 -2.02
N GLY A 446 -2.65 -6.59 -3.06
CA GLY A 446 -3.40 -7.85 -3.12
C GLY A 446 -2.49 -9.09 -3.13
N PRO A 447 -3.07 -10.31 -3.18
CA PRO A 447 -2.31 -11.55 -3.30
C PRO A 447 -1.36 -11.52 -4.49
N TYR A 448 -0.20 -12.16 -4.32
CA TYR A 448 0.95 -12.15 -5.23
C TYR A 448 1.42 -10.73 -5.59
N GLY A 449 1.14 -9.77 -4.71
CA GLY A 449 1.66 -8.42 -4.82
C GLY A 449 3.13 -8.33 -4.42
N PRO A 450 3.82 -7.29 -4.90
CA PRO A 450 5.21 -7.01 -4.58
C PRO A 450 5.41 -6.53 -3.16
N ALA A 451 5.81 -7.43 -2.26
CA ALA A 451 6.25 -7.06 -0.92
C ALA A 451 7.69 -7.50 -0.66
N GLY A 452 8.56 -6.57 -0.28
CA GLY A 452 9.92 -6.87 0.20
C GLY A 452 11.07 -6.38 -0.67
N GLN A 453 10.81 -5.85 -1.87
CA GLN A 453 11.81 -5.17 -2.68
C GLN A 453 11.68 -3.65 -2.49
N GLY A 454 12.71 -3.02 -1.91
CA GLY A 454 12.73 -1.57 -1.70
C GLY A 454 11.69 -1.07 -0.68
N SER A 455 11.46 0.24 -0.71
CA SER A 455 10.41 0.90 0.06
C SER A 455 9.02 0.62 -0.52
N VAL A 456 8.00 0.58 0.35
CA VAL A 456 6.60 0.32 -0.03
C VAL A 456 5.99 1.50 -0.82
N LEU A 457 6.43 2.74 -0.55
CA LEU A 457 5.79 3.94 -1.09
C LEU A 457 6.02 4.14 -2.60
N PRO A 458 7.24 3.94 -3.15
CA PRO A 458 7.43 3.93 -4.60
C PRO A 458 6.51 2.93 -5.33
N MET A 459 6.33 1.74 -4.76
CA MET A 459 5.44 0.72 -5.34
C MET A 459 3.98 1.16 -5.36
N ILE A 460 3.49 1.80 -4.29
CA ILE A 460 2.15 2.41 -4.24
C ILE A 460 1.97 3.40 -5.39
N GLU A 461 3.00 4.18 -5.74
CA GLU A 461 2.92 5.11 -6.86
C GLU A 461 2.78 4.40 -8.20
N PHE A 462 3.52 3.30 -8.42
CA PHE A 462 3.39 2.47 -9.61
C PHE A 462 2.00 1.82 -9.70
N MET A 463 1.49 1.26 -8.60
CA MET A 463 0.12 0.70 -8.54
C MET A 463 -0.93 1.78 -8.83
N SER A 464 -0.76 3.00 -8.28
CA SER A 464 -1.67 4.11 -8.55
C SER A 464 -1.69 4.47 -10.03
N ARG A 465 -0.51 4.56 -10.67
CA ARG A 465 -0.36 4.77 -12.12
C ARG A 465 -1.02 3.67 -12.94
N TYR A 466 -0.84 2.41 -12.53
CA TYR A 466 -1.50 1.27 -13.16
C TYR A 466 -3.03 1.39 -13.09
N HIS A 467 -3.58 1.73 -11.92
CA HIS A 467 -5.02 1.93 -11.75
C HIS A 467 -5.55 3.08 -12.62
N MET A 468 -4.82 4.19 -12.73
CA MET A 468 -5.20 5.31 -13.60
C MET A 468 -5.23 4.92 -15.08
N GLN A 469 -4.29 4.10 -15.56
CA GLN A 469 -4.32 3.64 -16.96
C GLN A 469 -5.63 2.89 -17.27
N TRP A 470 -6.11 2.03 -16.37
CA TRP A 470 -7.41 1.37 -16.53
C TRP A 470 -8.56 2.37 -16.50
N ILE A 471 -8.55 3.32 -15.57
CA ILE A 471 -9.60 4.35 -15.48
C ILE A 471 -9.65 5.17 -16.77
N GLU A 472 -8.52 5.65 -17.28
CA GLU A 472 -8.45 6.39 -18.55
C GLU A 472 -8.93 5.56 -19.74
N LYS A 473 -8.60 4.25 -19.77
CA LYS A 473 -9.11 3.33 -20.80
C LYS A 473 -10.63 3.17 -20.71
N LEU A 474 -11.19 3.11 -19.50
CA LEU A 474 -12.64 3.11 -19.28
C LEU A 474 -13.28 4.42 -19.77
N GLN A 475 -12.58 5.54 -19.58
CA GLN A 475 -13.06 6.84 -20.00
C GLN A 475 -13.13 6.99 -21.51
N THR A 476 -12.13 6.47 -22.23
CA THR A 476 -11.91 6.77 -23.64
C THR A 476 -12.34 5.66 -24.59
N GLU A 477 -12.35 4.39 -24.16
CA GLU A 477 -12.58 3.23 -25.05
C GLU A 477 -13.94 2.54 -24.89
N ARG A 478 -14.91 3.19 -24.21
CA ARG A 478 -16.26 2.65 -23.98
C ARG A 478 -16.28 1.28 -23.31
N ILE A 479 -15.27 1.00 -22.48
CA ILE A 479 -15.22 -0.21 -21.66
C ILE A 479 -16.25 -0.08 -20.54
N LYS A 480 -17.11 -1.10 -20.41
CA LYS A 480 -18.05 -1.29 -19.30
C LYS A 480 -17.32 -1.90 -18.11
N SER A 481 -16.61 -3.01 -18.33
CA SER A 481 -15.86 -3.67 -17.28
C SER A 481 -14.59 -4.36 -17.77
N PHE A 482 -13.65 -4.54 -16.84
CA PHE A 482 -12.45 -5.36 -17.03
C PHE A 482 -12.20 -6.23 -15.79
N ALA A 483 -11.70 -7.45 -16.00
CA ALA A 483 -11.21 -8.33 -14.94
C ALA A 483 -10.07 -9.21 -15.48
N PRO A 484 -9.01 -9.48 -14.70
CA PRO A 484 -8.00 -10.48 -15.09
C PRO A 484 -8.66 -11.82 -15.37
N LYS A 485 -8.18 -12.51 -16.41
CA LYS A 485 -8.60 -13.88 -16.71
C LYS A 485 -8.09 -14.82 -15.62
N ARG A 486 -8.93 -15.74 -15.15
CA ARG A 486 -8.54 -16.72 -14.12
C ARG A 486 -7.31 -17.53 -14.54
N ALA A 487 -7.30 -18.07 -15.76
CA ALA A 487 -6.19 -18.85 -16.29
C ALA A 487 -4.84 -18.10 -16.25
N VAL A 488 -4.83 -16.80 -16.55
CA VAL A 488 -3.60 -15.99 -16.51
C VAL A 488 -3.10 -15.82 -15.07
N VAL A 489 -4.01 -15.64 -14.12
CA VAL A 489 -3.65 -15.52 -12.70
C VAL A 489 -3.17 -16.86 -12.14
N ASP A 490 -3.77 -17.97 -12.55
CA ASP A 490 -3.34 -19.32 -12.15
C ASP A 490 -1.93 -19.62 -12.70
N GLU A 491 -1.64 -19.28 -13.96
CA GLU A 491 -0.31 -19.39 -14.56
C GLU A 491 0.74 -18.54 -13.82
N TYR A 492 0.36 -17.31 -13.44
CA TYR A 492 1.21 -16.44 -12.64
C TYR A 492 1.47 -17.00 -11.24
N GLY A 493 0.44 -17.52 -10.57
CA GLY A 493 0.55 -18.20 -9.28
C GLY A 493 1.49 -19.41 -9.36
N ALA A 494 1.34 -20.25 -10.38
CA ALA A 494 2.21 -21.40 -10.62
C ALA A 494 3.68 -20.97 -10.85
N HIS A 495 3.90 -19.87 -11.58
CA HIS A 495 5.24 -19.30 -11.74
C HIS A 495 5.81 -18.85 -10.38
N ALA A 496 5.03 -18.10 -9.62
CA ALA A 496 5.41 -17.59 -8.31
C ALA A 496 5.77 -18.73 -7.35
N ASP A 497 4.99 -19.81 -7.32
CA ASP A 497 5.23 -20.98 -6.48
C ASP A 497 6.54 -21.70 -6.84
N VAL A 498 6.83 -21.86 -8.13
CA VAL A 498 8.11 -22.42 -8.57
C VAL A 498 9.28 -21.49 -8.24
N TRP A 499 9.08 -20.19 -8.39
CA TRP A 499 10.09 -19.18 -8.05
C TRP A 499 10.36 -19.17 -6.54
N HIS A 500 9.33 -19.24 -5.68
CA HIS A 500 9.46 -19.28 -4.23
C HIS A 500 10.31 -20.44 -3.73
N LYS A 501 10.28 -21.60 -4.41
CA LYS A 501 11.15 -22.74 -4.07
C LYS A 501 12.64 -22.37 -4.07
N ARG A 502 13.05 -21.36 -4.86
CA ARG A 502 14.43 -20.85 -4.97
C ARG A 502 14.77 -19.80 -3.92
N THR A 503 13.79 -19.31 -3.17
CA THR A 503 13.96 -18.22 -2.21
C THR A 503 13.69 -18.70 -0.79
N MET A 504 14.05 -17.86 0.18
CA MET A 504 13.73 -18.07 1.59
C MET A 504 12.32 -17.64 1.97
N ILE A 505 11.65 -16.90 1.09
CA ILE A 505 10.28 -16.45 1.31
C ILE A 505 9.41 -17.69 1.50
N TYR A 506 8.82 -17.80 2.69
CA TYR A 506 7.95 -18.91 3.01
C TYR A 506 6.75 -18.88 2.05
N SER A 507 6.44 -20.03 1.45
CA SER A 507 5.38 -20.20 0.45
C SER A 507 4.09 -19.51 0.89
N GLY A 508 3.57 -18.63 0.04
CA GLY A 508 2.40 -17.82 0.31
C GLY A 508 2.24 -16.73 -0.75
N VAL A 509 1.09 -16.09 -0.72
CA VAL A 509 0.56 -15.07 -1.65
C VAL A 509 1.32 -13.74 -1.71
N THR A 510 2.64 -13.77 -1.63
CA THR A 510 3.51 -12.60 -1.78
C THR A 510 4.53 -12.92 -2.85
N HIS A 511 4.63 -12.15 -3.93
CA HIS A 511 5.63 -12.37 -4.99
C HIS A 511 6.57 -11.17 -5.06
N VAL A 512 7.88 -11.38 -5.14
CA VAL A 512 8.87 -10.28 -5.05
C VAL A 512 9.74 -10.11 -6.31
N GLY A 513 9.23 -10.52 -7.48
CA GLY A 513 9.95 -10.43 -8.76
C GLY A 513 9.46 -9.25 -9.61
N CYS A 514 10.39 -8.36 -9.99
CA CYS A 514 10.29 -7.25 -10.97
C CYS A 514 8.89 -6.63 -11.19
N SER A 515 8.21 -6.22 -10.13
CA SER A 515 6.83 -5.75 -10.27
C SER A 515 6.68 -4.35 -10.84
N MET A 516 7.58 -3.40 -10.53
CA MET A 516 7.39 -1.99 -10.92
C MET A 516 7.39 -1.81 -12.44
N GLU A 517 8.29 -2.51 -13.14
CA GLU A 517 8.33 -2.51 -14.60
C GLU A 517 7.10 -3.21 -15.18
N LEU A 518 6.72 -4.36 -14.63
CA LEU A 518 5.54 -5.12 -15.10
C LEU A 518 4.23 -4.33 -14.96
N ILE A 519 4.07 -3.56 -13.87
CA ILE A 519 2.88 -2.72 -13.65
C ILE A 519 3.07 -1.28 -14.16
N SER A 520 4.15 -0.99 -14.88
CA SER A 520 4.35 0.33 -15.51
C SER A 520 3.42 0.54 -16.71
N SER A 521 3.02 -0.55 -17.38
CA SER A 521 2.12 -0.56 -18.53
C SER A 521 1.02 -1.61 -18.36
N LEU A 522 -0.17 -1.33 -18.90
CA LEU A 522 -1.23 -2.34 -19.00
C LEU A 522 -0.81 -3.50 -19.93
N ARG A 523 -1.34 -4.69 -19.62
CA ARG A 523 -1.38 -5.85 -20.51
C ARG A 523 -2.85 -6.24 -20.75
N PRO A 524 -3.60 -5.48 -21.56
CA PRO A 524 -5.04 -5.70 -21.72
C PRO A 524 -5.40 -7.11 -22.25
N GLU A 525 -4.47 -7.77 -22.94
CA GLU A 525 -4.59 -9.15 -23.40
C GLU A 525 -4.81 -10.17 -22.27
N ASP A 526 -4.38 -9.86 -21.05
CA ASP A 526 -4.54 -10.70 -19.87
C ASP A 526 -5.95 -10.59 -19.24
N PHE A 527 -6.80 -9.70 -19.78
CA PHE A 527 -8.08 -9.33 -19.17
C PHE A 527 -9.27 -9.73 -20.04
N ASN A 528 -10.37 -10.07 -19.38
CA ASN A 528 -11.70 -10.06 -19.97
C ASN A 528 -12.20 -8.63 -19.99
N ILE A 529 -12.52 -8.09 -21.17
CA ILE A 529 -13.00 -6.72 -21.35
C ILE A 529 -14.39 -6.77 -21.97
N THR A 530 -15.36 -6.16 -21.27
CA THR A 530 -16.73 -5.97 -21.76
C THR A 530 -16.93 -4.50 -22.11
N TYR A 531 -17.56 -4.23 -23.26
CA TYR A 531 -17.82 -2.86 -23.74
C TYR A 531 -19.27 -2.45 -23.45
N GLN A 532 -19.52 -1.14 -23.36
CA GLN A 532 -20.87 -0.58 -23.19
C GLN A 532 -21.77 -0.81 -24.40
N CYS A 533 -21.17 -1.06 -25.56
CA CYS A 533 -21.83 -1.33 -26.82
C CYS A 533 -21.28 -2.60 -27.46
N LYS A 534 -22.12 -3.29 -28.26
CA LYS A 534 -21.74 -4.53 -28.94
C LYS A 534 -20.54 -4.36 -29.88
N ASN A 535 -20.44 -3.20 -30.53
CA ASN A 535 -19.31 -2.88 -31.39
C ASN A 535 -18.23 -2.14 -30.60
N ARG A 536 -17.09 -2.81 -30.34
CA ARG A 536 -15.98 -2.23 -29.58
C ARG A 536 -15.38 -0.99 -30.22
N TRP A 537 -15.54 -0.80 -31.53
CA TRP A 537 -14.99 0.36 -32.24
C TRP A 537 -15.82 1.64 -32.09
N ASN A 538 -16.92 1.61 -31.31
CA ASN A 538 -17.73 2.79 -31.07
C ASN A 538 -16.94 3.95 -30.44
N PHE A 539 -15.84 3.66 -29.74
CA PHE A 539 -14.99 4.70 -29.17
C PHE A 539 -14.32 5.60 -30.22
N LEU A 540 -14.21 5.15 -31.48
CA LEU A 540 -13.74 6.00 -32.59
C LEU A 540 -14.68 7.18 -32.84
N GLY A 541 -15.92 7.09 -32.37
CA GLY A 541 -16.89 8.17 -32.44
C GLY A 541 -17.15 8.61 -33.87
N ASN A 542 -17.24 9.92 -34.08
CA ASN A 542 -17.54 10.55 -35.37
C ASN A 542 -16.34 10.66 -36.33
N GLY A 543 -15.23 9.95 -36.07
CA GLY A 543 -14.03 9.97 -36.90
C GLY A 543 -13.07 11.13 -36.62
N PHE A 544 -13.45 12.08 -35.75
CA PHE A 544 -12.53 13.09 -35.21
C PHE A 544 -11.95 12.62 -33.87
N THR A 545 -10.81 13.16 -33.48
CA THR A 545 -10.18 12.97 -32.17
C THR A 545 -10.33 14.22 -31.31
N GLN A 546 -10.06 14.10 -29.99
CA GLN A 546 -10.00 15.29 -29.12
C GLN A 546 -9.00 16.34 -29.60
N ARG A 547 -7.90 15.93 -30.25
CA ARG A 547 -6.89 16.83 -30.80
C ARG A 547 -7.45 17.67 -31.95
N ASP A 548 -8.35 17.09 -32.74
CA ASP A 548 -9.09 17.78 -33.78
C ASP A 548 -10.15 18.74 -33.21
N VAL A 549 -10.27 18.94 -31.90
CA VAL A 549 -11.27 19.88 -31.35
C VAL A 549 -10.76 20.81 -30.25
N ASN A 550 -9.64 20.47 -29.60
CA ASN A 550 -9.16 21.21 -28.43
C ASN A 550 -8.02 22.21 -28.74
N GLY A 551 -7.78 22.50 -30.03
CA GLY A 551 -6.77 23.47 -30.46
C GLY A 551 -5.32 23.02 -30.33
N LYS A 552 -5.08 21.73 -30.04
CA LYS A 552 -3.75 21.13 -30.09
C LYS A 552 -3.27 20.96 -31.53
N ASP A 553 -1.95 20.87 -31.73
CA ASP A 553 -1.35 20.80 -33.06
C ASP A 553 -1.74 19.49 -33.76
N ILE A 554 -2.55 19.54 -34.82
CA ILE A 554 -2.99 18.32 -35.53
C ILE A 554 -1.85 17.67 -36.33
N THR A 555 -0.75 18.38 -36.53
CA THR A 555 0.47 17.95 -37.20
C THR A 555 1.61 17.60 -36.24
N TRP A 556 1.34 17.42 -34.94
CA TRP A 556 2.33 17.13 -33.87
C TRP A 556 3.33 16.01 -34.19
N TYR A 557 2.93 15.04 -35.03
CA TYR A 557 3.77 13.92 -35.45
C TYR A 557 4.97 14.36 -36.32
N MET A 558 4.96 15.60 -36.82
CA MET A 558 6.09 16.24 -37.50
C MET A 558 7.05 16.94 -36.52
N GLY A 559 6.75 16.93 -35.23
CA GLY A 559 7.44 17.69 -34.19
C GLY A 559 6.62 18.89 -33.73
N LEU A 560 6.92 19.39 -32.52
CA LEU A 560 6.29 20.59 -31.96
C LEU A 560 7.20 21.80 -32.16
N VAL A 561 6.67 22.88 -32.73
CA VAL A 561 7.40 24.16 -32.80
C VAL A 561 7.52 24.73 -31.39
N ASP A 562 8.74 25.09 -30.99
CA ASP A 562 9.11 25.54 -29.64
C ASP A 562 8.75 24.56 -28.50
N GLY A 563 8.47 23.28 -28.83
CA GLY A 563 7.98 22.31 -27.84
C GLY A 563 6.54 22.56 -27.35
N ILE A 564 5.76 23.40 -28.05
CA ILE A 564 4.41 23.79 -27.62
C ILE A 564 3.36 23.02 -28.43
N ASP A 565 2.52 22.25 -27.74
CA ASP A 565 1.42 21.48 -28.34
C ASP A 565 0.16 22.34 -28.57
N LYS A 566 0.24 23.29 -29.50
CA LYS A 566 -0.88 24.19 -29.88
C LYS A 566 -0.87 24.38 -31.40
N GLN A 567 -2.03 24.27 -32.04
CA GLN A 567 -2.16 24.58 -33.46
C GLN A 567 -1.88 26.07 -33.69
N ARG A 568 -0.97 26.36 -34.62
CA ARG A 568 -0.61 27.72 -35.03
C ARG A 568 -0.79 27.88 -36.53
N ASP A 569 -1.02 29.11 -36.95
CA ASP A 569 -0.85 29.50 -38.34
C ASP A 569 0.65 29.77 -38.55
N TYR A 570 1.30 28.85 -39.25
CA TYR A 570 2.70 29.02 -39.62
C TYR A 570 2.74 29.82 -40.93
N VAL A 571 2.64 31.15 -40.81
CA VAL A 571 2.86 32.04 -41.95
C VAL A 571 4.33 31.92 -42.34
N VAL A 572 4.60 31.31 -43.50
CA VAL A 572 5.94 31.11 -44.06
C VAL A 572 6.34 32.27 -44.97
#